data_AF-A0A834G8I7-F1
#
_entry.id   AF-A0A834G8I7-F1
#
_cell.length_a   1.000
_cell.length_b   1.000
_cell.length_c   1.000
_cell.angle_alpha   90.00
_cell.angle_beta   90.00
_cell.angle_gamma   90.00
#
_symmetry.space_group_name_H-M   'P 1'
#
loop_
_entity.id
_entity.type
_entity.pdbx_description
1 polymer ?
#
loop_
_entity_poly.entity_id
_entity_poly.type
_entity_poly.pdbx_seq_one_letter_code
_entity_poly.pdbx_strand_id
1 'polypeptide(L)'
;MAAASAGKHLSSSSSSSSSAANKPFNFSPDSPPQLHLSPDQLRHCTDALRAFKDKLQTPQEIHKEFRSLQGNRMRVLDMKSSCSVALDSVNYNKNRYTDILPYSLAHLVGHNHIELIASVDRNRVVLNPCNDYRASARGYINASFIETSSSGSISRFIATQGPLPHTFEDFWEMIIQYRCPVIVVLTRLVDNHNVLNCMEFKTVKCGDYFQTEDVHREFGNICIATKWISSTDTNLVLRHMEVNYKASEEPPLSVLHIQYPGWPDQGVPKNTHSVREILKRTYNVPPTLGPIVVHCSAGIGRTGTYCTIHNTIQRVLVGDMSAVDLVKTVTLFRSQRMGMVQTAEQYRFCYEAIVDELEDLISESTRQMVRQISNPHFSAMAKKIPGGPRKSCPPSWGDEHGKDRFG
;
A
#
# COMPACT_ATOMS: atom_id res chain seq x y z
N MET A 1 -19.31 53.30 51.33
CA MET A 1 -20.43 52.67 50.59
C MET A 1 -19.84 52.17 49.27
N ALA A 2 -19.12 51.04 49.30
CA ALA A 2 -19.62 49.67 49.08
C ALA A 2 -19.65 49.35 47.57
N ALA A 3 -19.14 48.23 47.06
CA ALA A 3 -18.43 47.10 47.65
C ALA A 3 -17.64 46.38 46.53
N ALA A 4 -16.55 45.74 46.94
CA ALA A 4 -15.74 44.85 46.13
C ALA A 4 -16.47 43.53 45.83
N SER A 5 -16.19 42.93 44.67
CA SER A 5 -16.47 41.52 44.39
C SER A 5 -15.17 40.82 44.02
N ALA A 6 -14.81 39.84 44.85
CA ALA A 6 -13.60 39.04 44.76
C ALA A 6 -13.76 37.93 43.70
N GLY A 7 -12.91 37.95 42.67
CA GLY A 7 -12.70 36.86 41.74
C GLY A 7 -11.51 36.01 42.17
N LYS A 8 -11.75 34.75 42.51
CA LYS A 8 -10.79 33.76 43.01
C LYS A 8 -9.61 33.54 42.04
N HIS A 9 -8.40 33.62 42.57
CA HIS A 9 -7.19 33.02 41.98
C HIS A 9 -7.38 31.50 41.91
N LEU A 10 -7.41 30.95 40.70
CA LEU A 10 -7.17 29.53 40.42
C LEU A 10 -5.88 29.47 39.60
N SER A 11 -4.80 29.09 40.27
CA SER A 11 -3.52 28.72 39.67
C SER A 11 -3.73 27.50 38.78
N SER A 12 -3.91 27.72 37.48
CA SER A 12 -3.73 26.65 36.49
C SER A 12 -2.23 26.50 36.24
N SER A 13 -1.71 25.39 36.74
CA SER A 13 -0.39 24.89 36.37
C SER A 13 -0.31 24.78 34.86
N SER A 14 0.58 25.59 34.27
CA SER A 14 1.02 25.46 32.90
C SER A 14 1.68 24.09 32.73
N SER A 15 0.89 23.08 32.38
CA SER A 15 1.41 21.84 31.82
C SER A 15 1.96 22.19 30.46
N SER A 16 3.29 22.20 30.39
CA SER A 16 4.07 22.20 29.17
C SER A 16 3.73 20.96 28.34
N SER A 17 2.65 21.03 27.55
CA SER A 17 2.47 20.16 26.41
C SER A 17 3.50 20.56 25.38
N SER A 18 4.68 19.95 25.52
CA SER A 18 5.73 19.96 24.51
C SER A 18 5.10 19.70 23.14
N SER A 19 5.21 20.71 22.28
CA SER A 19 5.03 20.61 20.85
C SER A 19 6.04 19.58 20.32
N ALA A 20 5.60 18.31 20.26
CA ALA A 20 6.26 17.33 19.42
C ALA A 20 6.03 17.76 17.98
N ALA A 21 6.87 18.67 17.50
CA ALA A 21 6.95 19.08 16.11
C ALA A 21 7.04 17.80 15.26
N ASN A 22 6.09 17.65 14.33
CA ASN A 22 6.04 16.58 13.33
C ASN A 22 7.39 16.50 12.61
N LYS A 23 8.28 15.62 13.06
CA LYS A 23 9.50 15.34 12.30
C LYS A 23 9.07 14.68 10.98
N PRO A 24 9.57 15.16 9.83
CA PRO A 24 9.27 14.54 8.54
C PRO A 24 9.70 13.07 8.57
N PHE A 25 8.87 12.20 7.99
CA PHE A 25 9.20 10.78 7.86
C PHE A 25 10.48 10.65 7.03
N ASN A 26 11.50 10.02 7.62
CA ASN A 26 12.82 9.93 7.00
C ASN A 26 12.90 8.68 6.11
N PHE A 27 13.09 8.89 4.81
CA PHE A 27 13.30 7.81 3.86
C PHE A 27 14.79 7.50 3.74
N SER A 28 15.15 6.21 3.89
CA SER A 28 16.53 5.75 3.68
C SER A 28 16.65 4.97 2.37
N PRO A 29 17.77 5.11 1.63
CA PRO A 29 18.09 4.23 0.51
C PRO A 29 18.41 2.81 0.96
N ASP A 30 18.82 2.62 2.21
CA ASP A 30 19.20 1.32 2.77
C ASP A 30 18.04 0.31 2.76
N SER A 31 18.38 -0.96 2.92
CA SER A 31 17.38 -2.02 3.05
C SER A 31 16.45 -1.73 4.24
N PRO A 32 15.11 -1.86 4.05
CA PRO A 32 14.16 -1.58 5.11
C PRO A 32 14.38 -2.54 6.30
N PRO A 33 14.13 -2.08 7.54
CA PRO A 33 14.22 -2.95 8.70
C PRO A 33 13.20 -4.10 8.56
N GLN A 34 13.59 -5.27 9.07
CA GLN A 34 12.74 -6.45 9.04
C GLN A 34 11.49 -6.24 9.91
N LEU A 35 10.36 -6.78 9.45
CA LEU A 35 9.14 -6.82 10.25
C LEU A 35 9.27 -7.85 11.37
N HIS A 36 8.91 -7.44 12.59
CA HIS A 36 8.74 -8.34 13.73
C HIS A 36 7.27 -8.70 13.86
N LEU A 37 6.93 -9.96 13.57
CA LEU A 37 5.55 -10.44 13.65
C LEU A 37 5.20 -10.84 15.09
N SER A 38 4.00 -10.45 15.53
CA SER A 38 3.39 -11.02 16.75
C SER A 38 2.98 -12.49 16.52
N PRO A 39 2.74 -13.28 17.58
CA PRO A 39 2.25 -14.64 17.44
C PRO A 39 0.93 -14.75 16.64
N ASP A 40 0.04 -13.76 16.80
CA ASP A 40 -1.21 -13.69 16.04
C ASP A 40 -0.96 -13.40 14.55
N GLN A 41 -0.07 -12.46 14.25
CA GLN A 41 0.32 -12.14 12.87
C GLN A 41 0.98 -13.34 12.19
N LEU A 42 1.84 -14.06 12.90
CA LEU A 42 2.46 -15.28 12.40
C LEU A 42 1.42 -16.36 12.08
N ARG A 43 0.41 -16.52 12.95
CA ARG A 43 -0.72 -17.43 12.71
C ARG A 43 -1.51 -17.03 11.46
N HIS A 44 -1.90 -15.77 11.34
CA HIS A 44 -2.62 -15.27 10.15
C HIS A 44 -1.82 -15.48 8.86
N CYS A 45 -0.51 -15.18 8.89
CA CYS A 45 0.37 -15.42 7.74
C CYS A 45 0.44 -16.90 7.37
N THR A 46 0.53 -17.78 8.37
CA THR A 46 0.60 -19.24 8.17
C THR A 46 -0.69 -19.77 7.56
N ASP A 47 -1.85 -19.34 8.05
CA ASP A 47 -3.14 -19.76 7.54
C ASP A 47 -3.40 -19.22 6.12
N ALA A 48 -3.05 -17.96 5.86
CA ALA A 48 -3.11 -17.38 4.52
C ALA A 48 -2.18 -18.12 3.56
N LEU A 49 -0.94 -18.41 3.97
CA LEU A 49 0.03 -19.13 3.14
C LEU A 49 -0.50 -20.49 2.72
N ARG A 50 -1.11 -21.24 3.64
CA ARG A 50 -1.75 -22.53 3.32
C ARG A 50 -2.82 -22.35 2.24
N ALA A 51 -3.75 -21.42 2.43
CA ALA A 51 -4.83 -21.17 1.47
C ALA A 51 -4.30 -20.76 0.07
N PHE A 52 -3.29 -19.90 0.01
CA PHE A 52 -2.70 -19.48 -1.25
C PHE A 52 -1.90 -20.59 -1.95
N LYS A 53 -1.17 -21.42 -1.21
CA LYS A 53 -0.48 -22.59 -1.76
C LYS A 53 -1.44 -23.62 -2.33
N ASP A 54 -2.54 -23.90 -1.64
CA ASP A 54 -3.58 -24.81 -2.13
C ASP A 54 -4.18 -24.30 -3.45
N LYS A 55 -4.37 -22.98 -3.57
CA LYS A 55 -4.80 -22.34 -4.83
C LYS A 55 -3.77 -22.46 -5.95
N LEU A 56 -2.47 -22.29 -5.67
CA LEU A 56 -1.41 -22.45 -6.68
C LEU A 56 -1.31 -23.89 -7.20
N GLN A 57 -1.69 -24.90 -6.41
CA GLN A 57 -1.79 -26.29 -6.85
C GLN A 57 -2.97 -26.56 -7.79
N THR A 58 -3.91 -25.61 -7.92
CA THR A 58 -5.11 -25.72 -8.78
C THR A 58 -5.16 -24.61 -9.85
N PRO A 59 -4.20 -24.57 -10.81
CA PRO A 59 -4.15 -23.50 -11.82
C PRO A 59 -5.45 -23.28 -12.60
N GLN A 60 -6.21 -24.34 -12.85
CA GLN A 60 -7.50 -24.26 -13.56
C GLN A 60 -8.53 -23.40 -12.80
N GLU A 61 -8.54 -23.47 -11.46
CA GLU A 61 -9.42 -22.64 -10.64
C GLU A 61 -8.98 -21.17 -10.66
N ILE A 62 -7.67 -20.88 -10.61
CA ILE A 62 -7.17 -19.50 -10.79
C ILE A 62 -7.60 -18.92 -12.15
N HIS A 63 -7.53 -19.71 -13.23
CA HIS A 63 -8.02 -19.29 -14.54
C HIS A 63 -9.54 -19.08 -14.57
N LYS A 64 -10.30 -19.91 -13.87
CA LYS A 64 -11.76 -19.78 -13.76
C LYS A 64 -12.17 -18.55 -12.96
N GLU A 65 -11.50 -18.27 -11.86
CA GLU A 65 -11.62 -17.04 -11.08
C GLU A 65 -11.35 -15.80 -11.94
N PHE A 66 -10.25 -15.80 -12.69
CA PHE A 66 -9.96 -14.67 -13.56
C PHE A 66 -11.01 -14.50 -14.66
N ARG A 67 -11.52 -15.60 -15.23
CA ARG A 67 -12.64 -15.55 -16.21
C ARG A 67 -13.91 -14.96 -15.62
N SER A 68 -14.25 -15.26 -14.36
CA SER A 68 -15.42 -14.65 -13.71
C SER A 68 -15.25 -13.14 -13.55
N LEU A 69 -14.04 -12.68 -13.22
CA LEU A 69 -13.71 -11.24 -13.19
C LEU A 69 -13.90 -10.59 -14.58
N GLN A 70 -13.58 -11.30 -15.67
CA GLN A 70 -13.82 -10.80 -17.04
C GLN A 70 -15.31 -10.70 -17.39
N GLY A 71 -16.13 -11.64 -16.92
CA GLY A 71 -17.58 -11.62 -17.12
C GLY A 71 -18.28 -10.42 -16.48
N ASN A 72 -17.69 -9.86 -15.42
CA ASN A 72 -18.21 -8.70 -14.68
C ASN A 72 -17.64 -7.35 -15.19
N ARG A 73 -17.10 -7.30 -16.42
CA ARG A 73 -16.61 -6.04 -17.00
C ARG A 73 -17.76 -5.07 -17.24
N MET A 74 -17.54 -3.80 -16.87
CA MET A 74 -18.47 -2.70 -17.15
C MET A 74 -18.74 -2.59 -18.66
N ARG A 75 -20.01 -2.41 -19.05
CA ARG A 75 -20.38 -2.21 -20.45
C ARG A 75 -20.06 -0.78 -20.88
N VAL A 76 -19.87 -0.59 -22.18
CA VAL A 76 -19.55 0.74 -22.77
C VAL A 76 -20.62 1.79 -22.47
N LEU A 77 -21.89 1.40 -22.42
CA LEU A 77 -23.00 2.31 -22.07
C LEU A 77 -22.91 2.77 -20.62
N ASP A 78 -22.58 1.87 -19.70
CA ASP A 78 -22.40 2.16 -18.27
C ASP A 78 -21.20 3.10 -18.06
N MET A 79 -20.13 2.94 -18.87
CA MET A 79 -18.95 3.81 -18.85
C MET A 79 -19.26 5.28 -19.17
N LYS A 80 -20.17 5.55 -20.13
CA LYS A 80 -20.55 6.93 -20.48
C LYS A 80 -21.21 7.67 -19.33
N SER A 81 -22.09 6.98 -18.59
CA SER A 81 -22.73 7.54 -17.41
C SER A 81 -21.77 7.65 -16.22
N SER A 82 -20.90 6.66 -16.03
CA SER A 82 -20.03 6.59 -14.84
C SER A 82 -18.80 7.47 -14.94
N CYS A 83 -18.32 7.84 -16.13
CA CYS A 83 -17.08 8.59 -16.34
C CYS A 83 -17.32 9.99 -16.96
N SER A 84 -18.45 10.62 -16.67
CA SER A 84 -18.90 11.85 -17.34
C SER A 84 -17.90 13.02 -17.26
N VAL A 85 -17.22 13.23 -16.13
CA VAL A 85 -16.22 14.31 -15.98
C VAL A 85 -14.99 14.05 -16.84
N ALA A 86 -14.56 12.79 -16.90
CA ALA A 86 -13.41 12.37 -17.69
C ALA A 86 -13.66 12.45 -19.20
N LEU A 87 -14.93 12.30 -19.60
CA LEU A 87 -15.40 12.37 -20.99
C LEU A 87 -15.75 13.79 -21.45
N ASP A 88 -15.68 14.78 -20.56
CA ASP A 88 -15.89 16.18 -20.93
C ASP A 88 -14.82 16.63 -21.93
N SER A 89 -15.22 17.43 -22.92
CA SER A 89 -14.38 17.95 -23.99
C SER A 89 -13.12 18.66 -23.46
N VAL A 90 -13.23 19.35 -22.33
CA VAL A 90 -12.12 20.08 -21.68
C VAL A 90 -11.09 19.15 -21.03
N ASN A 91 -11.48 17.91 -20.73
CA ASN A 91 -10.68 16.91 -20.02
C ASN A 91 -10.18 15.78 -20.92
N TYR A 92 -10.74 15.64 -22.13
CA TYR A 92 -10.44 14.55 -23.06
C TYR A 92 -8.94 14.37 -23.31
N ASN A 93 -8.21 15.47 -23.52
CA ASN A 93 -6.77 15.45 -23.79
C ASN A 93 -5.92 15.13 -22.54
N LYS A 94 -6.48 15.17 -21.33
CA LYS A 94 -5.79 14.79 -20.07
C LYS A 94 -5.73 13.27 -19.88
N ASN A 95 -6.37 12.48 -20.75
CA ASN A 95 -6.39 11.02 -20.70
C ASN A 95 -5.37 10.41 -21.65
N ARG A 96 -4.50 9.54 -21.14
CA ARG A 96 -3.53 8.79 -21.98
C ARG A 96 -4.23 7.76 -22.85
N TYR A 97 -5.29 7.15 -22.33
CA TYR A 97 -6.14 6.19 -23.03
C TYR A 97 -7.59 6.59 -22.84
N THR A 98 -8.36 6.58 -23.93
CA THR A 98 -9.74 7.10 -23.97
C THR A 98 -10.75 6.17 -23.29
N ASP A 99 -10.37 4.92 -23.06
CA ASP A 99 -11.20 3.86 -22.49
C ASP A 99 -10.80 3.51 -21.04
N ILE A 100 -9.76 4.15 -20.49
CA ILE A 100 -9.31 3.94 -19.11
C ILE A 100 -9.48 5.23 -18.33
N LEU A 101 -10.65 5.39 -17.71
CA LEU A 101 -11.08 6.63 -17.07
C LEU A 101 -11.50 6.37 -15.61
N PRO A 102 -11.34 7.37 -14.72
CA PRO A 102 -11.84 7.26 -13.35
C PRO A 102 -13.37 7.39 -13.32
N TYR A 103 -14.03 6.63 -12.44
CA TYR A 103 -15.45 6.82 -12.19
C TYR A 103 -15.71 8.18 -11.54
N SER A 104 -16.55 8.98 -12.18
CA SER A 104 -17.16 10.17 -11.62
C SER A 104 -18.28 9.77 -10.65
N LEU A 105 -19.21 8.91 -11.07
CA LEU A 105 -20.30 8.40 -10.23
C LEU A 105 -20.04 6.94 -9.81
N ALA A 106 -20.08 6.66 -8.51
CA ALA A 106 -20.05 5.28 -8.01
C ALA A 106 -21.35 4.57 -8.39
N HIS A 107 -21.25 3.53 -9.23
CA HIS A 107 -22.38 2.64 -9.51
C HIS A 107 -22.54 1.69 -8.32
N LEU A 108 -23.45 2.02 -7.39
CA LEU A 108 -23.82 1.09 -6.31
C LEU A 108 -24.54 -0.11 -6.94
N VAL A 109 -23.85 -1.24 -7.02
CA VAL A 109 -24.45 -2.54 -7.35
C VAL A 109 -24.96 -3.14 -6.04
N GLY A 110 -26.22 -2.93 -5.69
CA GLY A 110 -26.87 -3.60 -4.56
C GLY A 110 -27.98 -2.79 -3.88
N HIS A 111 -29.14 -3.42 -3.76
CA HIS A 111 -30.40 -2.89 -3.22
C HIS A 111 -30.30 -2.28 -1.81
N ASN A 112 -30.65 -1.00 -1.69
CA ASN A 112 -31.72 -0.46 -0.83
C ASN A 112 -31.57 1.06 -0.73
N HIS A 113 -32.68 1.74 -0.95
CA HIS A 113 -32.83 3.19 -0.96
C HIS A 113 -32.51 3.75 0.43
N ILE A 114 -31.56 4.71 0.52
CA ILE A 114 -31.44 5.86 1.47
C ILE A 114 -29.97 6.29 1.52
N GLU A 115 -29.59 7.18 0.60
CA GLU A 115 -28.73 8.36 0.83
C GLU A 115 -28.69 9.13 -0.49
N LEU A 116 -29.84 9.71 -0.83
CA LEU A 116 -30.00 10.56 -2.00
C LEU A 116 -29.37 11.92 -1.67
N ILE A 117 -28.49 12.40 -2.56
CA ILE A 117 -27.94 13.77 -2.63
C ILE A 117 -26.75 14.08 -1.68
N ALA A 118 -25.63 13.35 -1.80
CA ALA A 118 -24.29 13.86 -1.44
C ALA A 118 -23.15 13.08 -2.15
N SER A 119 -22.37 13.80 -2.97
CA SER A 119 -21.16 13.39 -3.72
C SER A 119 -21.38 12.66 -5.04
N VAL A 120 -21.38 13.43 -6.12
CA VAL A 120 -21.30 13.02 -7.54
C VAL A 120 -19.87 12.60 -7.94
N ASP A 121 -18.93 12.47 -6.99
CA ASP A 121 -17.48 12.37 -7.25
C ASP A 121 -16.73 11.35 -6.35
N ARG A 122 -17.40 10.30 -5.83
CA ARG A 122 -16.86 9.54 -4.68
C ARG A 122 -15.50 8.85 -4.89
N ASN A 123 -15.09 8.49 -6.12
CA ASN A 123 -13.86 7.71 -6.31
C ASN A 123 -12.79 8.33 -7.20
N ARG A 124 -13.11 9.35 -8.01
CA ARG A 124 -12.07 10.10 -8.72
C ARG A 124 -11.33 11.00 -7.73
N VAL A 125 -10.05 11.22 -8.01
CA VAL A 125 -9.29 12.26 -7.30
C VAL A 125 -9.72 13.63 -7.85
N VAL A 126 -9.85 14.62 -6.97
CA VAL A 126 -10.34 15.96 -7.32
C VAL A 126 -9.32 17.01 -6.87
N LEU A 127 -8.72 17.71 -7.81
CA LEU A 127 -7.85 18.85 -7.51
C LEU A 127 -8.69 20.06 -7.08
N ASN A 128 -8.20 20.82 -6.11
CA ASN A 128 -8.91 22.01 -5.62
C ASN A 128 -8.98 23.08 -6.72
N PRO A 129 -10.19 23.54 -7.11
CA PRO A 129 -10.37 24.47 -8.23
C PRO A 129 -9.68 25.82 -8.09
N CYS A 130 -9.31 26.25 -6.87
CA CYS A 130 -8.61 27.51 -6.65
C CYS A 130 -7.21 27.54 -7.26
N ASN A 131 -6.62 26.36 -7.53
CA ASN A 131 -5.32 26.20 -8.19
C ASN A 131 -5.47 25.77 -9.66
N ASP A 132 -6.68 25.39 -10.10
CA ASP A 132 -6.96 25.07 -11.50
C ASP A 132 -7.42 26.34 -12.23
N TYR A 133 -6.61 26.79 -13.18
CA TYR A 133 -6.91 27.92 -14.06
C TYR A 133 -8.15 27.69 -14.94
N ARG A 134 -8.76 26.51 -14.92
CA ARG A 134 -9.98 26.15 -15.66
C ARG A 134 -11.06 25.62 -14.73
N ALA A 135 -11.90 26.52 -14.19
CA ALA A 135 -13.10 26.13 -13.44
C ALA A 135 -13.99 25.10 -14.19
N SER A 136 -13.95 25.10 -15.52
CA SER A 136 -14.62 24.13 -16.40
C SER A 136 -14.09 22.69 -16.29
N ALA A 137 -12.82 22.49 -15.91
CA ALA A 137 -12.21 21.17 -15.79
C ALA A 137 -12.64 20.41 -14.52
N ARG A 138 -13.30 21.09 -13.55
CA ARG A 138 -13.83 20.49 -12.31
C ARG A 138 -12.77 19.72 -11.50
N GLY A 139 -11.53 20.25 -11.48
CA GLY A 139 -10.41 19.65 -10.75
C GLY A 139 -10.01 18.28 -11.29
N TYR A 140 -10.15 18.05 -12.59
CA TYR A 140 -9.95 16.74 -13.18
C TYR A 140 -8.48 16.34 -13.30
N ILE A 141 -8.20 15.13 -12.81
CA ILE A 141 -7.02 14.33 -13.09
C ILE A 141 -7.47 12.86 -13.29
N ASN A 142 -6.83 12.12 -14.21
CA ASN A 142 -7.12 10.70 -14.42
C ASN A 142 -6.51 9.85 -13.30
N ALA A 143 -7.13 9.88 -12.13
CA ALA A 143 -6.72 9.14 -10.95
C ALA A 143 -7.94 8.70 -10.14
N SER A 144 -7.81 7.57 -9.44
CA SER A 144 -8.87 6.99 -8.62
C SER A 144 -8.33 6.60 -7.26
N PHE A 145 -9.10 6.87 -6.19
CA PHE A 145 -8.83 6.26 -4.90
C PHE A 145 -9.06 4.75 -4.97
N ILE A 146 -8.17 4.00 -4.33
CA ILE A 146 -8.31 2.55 -4.17
C ILE A 146 -8.15 2.24 -2.70
N GLU A 147 -9.18 1.62 -2.12
CA GLU A 147 -9.26 1.39 -0.69
C GLU A 147 -10.11 0.17 -0.35
N THR A 148 -9.75 -0.49 0.76
CA THR A 148 -10.61 -1.51 1.38
C THR A 148 -11.30 -0.91 2.60
N SER A 149 -12.47 -1.42 2.95
CA SER A 149 -13.39 -0.88 3.98
C SER A 149 -12.91 -1.03 5.43
N SER A 150 -11.60 -1.10 5.65
CA SER A 150 -10.98 -1.59 6.88
C SER A 150 -9.96 -0.59 7.39
N SER A 151 -10.18 -0.14 8.64
CA SER A 151 -9.29 0.52 9.63
C SER A 151 -8.08 1.34 9.13
N GLY A 152 -7.76 2.44 9.82
CA GLY A 152 -6.60 3.30 9.55
C GLY A 152 -5.21 2.64 9.61
N SER A 153 -5.15 1.30 9.70
CA SER A 153 -3.95 0.46 9.67
C SER A 153 -3.62 -0.09 8.27
N ILE A 154 -4.50 0.07 7.28
CA ILE A 154 -4.26 -0.39 5.90
C ILE A 154 -4.03 0.82 4.99
N SER A 155 -3.04 0.71 4.10
CA SER A 155 -2.70 1.76 3.15
C SER A 155 -3.82 2.00 2.15
N ARG A 156 -4.12 3.27 1.91
CA ARG A 156 -4.96 3.73 0.79
C ARG A 156 -4.07 4.02 -0.40
N PHE A 157 -4.59 3.84 -1.61
CA PHE A 157 -3.84 4.15 -2.83
C PHE A 157 -4.53 5.20 -3.68
N ILE A 158 -3.74 5.87 -4.50
CA ILE A 158 -4.22 6.56 -5.69
C ILE A 158 -3.67 5.81 -6.90
N ALA A 159 -4.56 5.15 -7.64
CA ALA A 159 -4.24 4.52 -8.91
C ALA A 159 -4.41 5.54 -10.04
N THR A 160 -3.33 5.86 -10.75
CA THR A 160 -3.31 6.90 -11.78
C THR A 160 -2.55 6.46 -13.04
N GLN A 161 -2.79 7.14 -14.15
CA GLN A 161 -2.03 6.93 -15.38
C GLN A 161 -0.59 7.45 -15.27
N GLY A 162 0.30 7.00 -16.15
CA GLY A 162 1.61 7.63 -16.33
C GLY A 162 1.42 9.06 -16.83
N PRO A 163 1.90 10.10 -16.12
CA PRO A 163 1.61 11.49 -16.43
C PRO A 163 1.94 11.87 -17.89
N LEU A 164 1.12 12.72 -18.48
CA LEU A 164 1.36 13.36 -19.78
C LEU A 164 2.09 14.70 -19.55
N PRO A 165 2.86 15.22 -20.51
CA PRO A 165 3.58 16.49 -20.34
C PRO A 165 2.72 17.64 -19.83
N HIS A 166 1.51 17.80 -20.37
CA HIS A 166 0.56 18.85 -19.95
C HIS A 166 -0.26 18.51 -18.69
N THR A 167 0.00 17.36 -18.05
CA THR A 167 -0.63 16.97 -16.77
C THR A 167 0.41 16.78 -15.66
N PHE A 168 1.66 17.25 -15.84
CA PHE A 168 2.69 17.14 -14.80
C PHE A 168 2.39 18.01 -13.59
N GLU A 169 1.94 19.25 -13.82
CA GLU A 169 1.50 20.14 -12.74
C GLU A 169 0.29 19.55 -12.00
N ASP A 170 -0.75 19.11 -12.71
CA ASP A 170 -1.90 18.40 -12.14
C ASP A 170 -1.47 17.20 -11.26
N PHE A 171 -0.48 16.42 -11.72
CA PHE A 171 0.02 15.27 -10.99
C PHE A 171 0.73 15.69 -9.70
N TRP A 172 1.61 16.68 -9.73
CA TRP A 172 2.30 17.14 -8.52
C TRP A 172 1.38 17.90 -7.57
N GLU A 173 0.38 18.62 -8.08
CA GLU A 173 -0.68 19.23 -7.27
C GLU A 173 -1.41 18.16 -6.47
N MET A 174 -1.75 17.02 -7.10
CA MET A 174 -2.33 15.86 -6.42
C MET A 174 -1.41 15.35 -5.29
N ILE A 175 -0.11 15.26 -5.52
CA ILE A 175 0.86 14.80 -4.50
C ILE A 175 0.84 15.71 -3.28
N ILE A 176 0.89 17.04 -3.48
CA ILE A 176 0.87 18.02 -2.39
C ILE A 176 -0.48 18.00 -1.67
N GLN A 177 -1.58 18.14 -2.42
CA GLN A 177 -2.94 18.26 -1.87
C GLN A 177 -3.32 17.07 -0.99
N TYR A 178 -2.95 15.86 -1.41
CA TYR A 178 -3.25 14.63 -0.67
C TYR A 178 -2.08 14.14 0.21
N ARG A 179 -1.02 14.93 0.34
CA ARG A 179 0.18 14.65 1.14
C ARG A 179 0.77 13.26 0.88
N CYS A 180 0.84 12.86 -0.40
CA CYS A 180 1.22 11.51 -0.76
C CYS A 180 2.70 11.23 -0.43
N PRO A 181 3.01 10.29 0.49
CA PRO A 181 4.39 10.08 0.95
C PRO A 181 5.23 9.22 -0.02
N VAL A 182 4.57 8.43 -0.88
CA VAL A 182 5.24 7.45 -1.75
C VAL A 182 4.62 7.46 -3.14
N ILE A 183 5.46 7.40 -4.17
CA ILE A 183 5.08 7.20 -5.57
C ILE A 183 5.73 5.92 -6.09
N VAL A 184 4.93 4.94 -6.50
CA VAL A 184 5.37 3.68 -7.09
C VAL A 184 5.15 3.72 -8.61
N VAL A 185 6.25 3.64 -9.36
CA VAL A 185 6.28 3.70 -10.83
C VAL A 185 6.60 2.33 -11.41
N LEU A 186 5.63 1.67 -12.02
CA LEU A 186 5.75 0.29 -12.50
C LEU A 186 5.97 0.21 -14.01
N THR A 187 6.63 1.21 -14.60
CA THR A 187 6.89 1.27 -16.04
C THR A 187 8.19 2.01 -16.37
N ARG A 188 8.75 1.68 -17.54
CA ARG A 188 9.69 2.56 -18.24
C ARG A 188 8.94 3.77 -18.81
N LEU A 189 9.66 4.85 -19.09
CA LEU A 189 9.14 6.02 -19.80
C LEU A 189 8.76 5.68 -21.24
N VAL A 190 9.61 4.89 -21.89
CA VAL A 190 9.45 4.40 -23.27
C VAL A 190 9.59 2.89 -23.29
N ASP A 191 8.73 2.24 -24.06
CA ASP A 191 8.80 0.81 -24.35
C ASP A 191 9.35 0.58 -25.75
N ASN A 192 10.26 -0.39 -25.89
CA ASN A 192 11.00 -0.68 -27.13
C ASN A 192 10.50 -1.97 -27.82
N HIS A 193 9.44 -2.61 -27.31
CA HIS A 193 9.08 -3.96 -27.72
C HIS A 193 7.99 -4.07 -28.81
N ASN A 194 7.58 -2.96 -29.42
CA ASN A 194 6.59 -3.00 -30.50
C ASN A 194 7.30 -3.10 -31.87
N VAL A 195 7.53 -4.33 -32.32
CA VAL A 195 7.93 -4.61 -33.71
C VAL A 195 6.66 -4.86 -34.53
N LEU A 196 6.27 -3.90 -35.35
CA LEU A 196 5.24 -4.08 -36.37
C LEU A 196 5.92 -3.90 -37.73
N ASN A 197 5.75 -4.86 -38.64
CA ASN A 197 6.31 -4.79 -40.01
C ASN A 197 7.84 -4.55 -40.07
N CYS A 198 8.63 -5.18 -39.19
CA CYS A 198 10.09 -5.01 -39.12
C CYS A 198 10.57 -3.58 -38.80
N MET A 199 9.68 -2.70 -38.33
CA MET A 199 10.03 -1.39 -37.77
C MET A 199 9.87 -1.39 -36.24
N GLU A 200 10.91 -0.92 -35.56
CA GLU A 200 10.91 -0.74 -34.10
C GLU A 200 10.20 0.58 -33.75
N PHE A 201 9.01 0.50 -33.18
CA PHE A 201 8.26 1.69 -32.75
C PHE A 201 8.39 1.89 -31.24
N LYS A 202 9.00 3.01 -30.86
CA LYS A 202 9.08 3.45 -29.46
C LYS A 202 7.72 3.96 -29.00
N THR A 203 7.13 3.31 -28.00
CA THR A 203 5.85 3.75 -27.44
C THR A 203 6.09 4.46 -26.12
N VAL A 204 5.69 5.73 -26.03
CA VAL A 204 5.78 6.50 -24.77
C VAL A 204 4.73 5.99 -23.79
N LYS A 205 5.18 5.38 -22.70
CA LYS A 205 4.32 4.82 -21.64
C LYS A 205 4.09 5.79 -20.49
N CYS A 206 5.04 6.68 -20.22
CA CYS A 206 4.98 7.68 -19.17
C CYS A 206 5.82 8.90 -19.57
N GLY A 207 5.32 10.10 -19.31
CA GLY A 207 6.12 11.32 -19.43
C GLY A 207 7.14 11.42 -18.30
N ASP A 208 8.22 12.13 -18.56
CA ASP A 208 9.29 12.33 -17.59
C ASP A 208 8.99 13.50 -16.64
N TYR A 209 8.19 13.21 -15.61
CA TYR A 209 7.76 14.18 -14.60
C TYR A 209 8.77 14.32 -13.43
N PHE A 210 9.92 13.63 -13.49
CA PHE A 210 10.81 13.45 -12.33
C PHE A 210 12.33 13.42 -12.60
N GLN A 211 12.87 13.12 -13.80
CA GLN A 211 14.33 12.94 -13.94
C GLN A 211 15.11 14.22 -13.63
N THR A 212 16.23 14.11 -12.93
CA THR A 212 17.18 15.22 -12.74
C THR A 212 18.57 14.65 -12.48
N GLU A 213 19.53 14.99 -13.34
CA GLU A 213 20.96 15.00 -13.02
C GLU A 213 21.32 16.42 -12.51
N ASP A 214 20.65 16.84 -11.45
CA ASP A 214 20.81 18.13 -10.74
C ASP A 214 20.05 19.35 -11.32
N VAL A 215 19.68 20.23 -10.37
CA VAL A 215 18.86 21.46 -10.50
C VAL A 215 17.35 21.19 -10.59
N HIS A 216 16.66 21.59 -9.54
CA HIS A 216 15.20 21.67 -9.38
C HIS A 216 14.37 21.68 -10.67
N ARG A 217 13.28 20.90 -10.74
CA ARG A 217 12.27 21.08 -11.80
C ARG A 217 11.09 21.87 -11.31
N GLU A 218 10.51 22.61 -12.24
CA GLU A 218 9.32 23.42 -12.00
C GLU A 218 8.20 22.98 -12.92
N PHE A 219 7.00 22.85 -12.35
CA PHE A 219 5.76 22.61 -13.07
C PHE A 219 4.77 23.68 -12.62
N GLY A 220 4.66 24.74 -13.41
CA GLY A 220 3.90 25.95 -13.06
C GLY A 220 4.31 26.51 -11.71
N ASN A 221 3.43 26.45 -10.69
CA ASN A 221 3.71 26.97 -9.34
C ASN A 221 4.43 25.97 -8.41
N ILE A 222 4.70 24.75 -8.87
CA ILE A 222 5.30 23.68 -8.05
C ILE A 222 6.78 23.54 -8.38
N CYS A 223 7.60 23.37 -7.35
CA CYS A 223 9.02 23.06 -7.45
C CYS A 223 9.31 21.69 -6.83
N ILE A 224 10.08 20.86 -7.53
CA ILE A 224 10.57 19.57 -7.06
C ILE A 224 12.10 19.55 -7.00
N ALA A 225 12.64 18.95 -5.94
CA ALA A 225 14.07 18.75 -5.73
C ALA A 225 14.36 17.29 -5.42
N THR A 226 15.37 16.70 -6.04
CA THR A 226 15.84 15.35 -5.68
C THR A 226 16.98 15.46 -4.68
N LYS A 227 16.85 14.85 -3.50
CA LYS A 227 17.90 14.82 -2.46
C LYS A 227 18.93 13.74 -2.71
N TRP A 228 18.47 12.56 -3.08
CA TRP A 228 19.35 11.44 -3.43
C TRP A 228 18.64 10.51 -4.41
N ILE A 229 19.47 9.79 -5.17
CA ILE A 229 19.07 8.71 -6.06
C ILE A 229 19.88 7.48 -5.66
N SER A 230 19.22 6.32 -5.55
CA SER A 230 19.88 5.05 -5.26
C SER A 230 19.30 3.94 -6.13
N SER A 231 20.12 2.96 -6.50
CA SER A 231 19.67 1.76 -7.20
C SER A 231 19.82 0.54 -6.30
N THR A 232 18.92 -0.42 -6.43
CA THR A 232 18.92 -1.65 -5.63
C THR A 232 19.31 -2.86 -6.47
N ASP A 233 19.74 -3.94 -5.82
CA ASP A 233 20.12 -5.18 -6.49
C ASP A 233 18.97 -5.82 -7.29
N THR A 234 17.71 -5.49 -6.96
CA THR A 234 16.53 -5.94 -7.71
C THR A 234 16.12 -4.99 -8.85
N ASN A 235 17.01 -4.07 -9.24
CA ASN A 235 16.82 -3.07 -10.28
C ASN A 235 15.71 -2.05 -9.99
N LEU A 236 15.48 -1.70 -8.73
CA LEU A 236 14.66 -0.53 -8.39
C LEU A 236 15.52 0.73 -8.47
N VAL A 237 14.93 1.83 -8.93
CA VAL A 237 15.53 3.17 -8.83
C VAL A 237 14.72 3.97 -7.82
N LEU A 238 15.37 4.32 -6.72
CA LEU A 238 14.81 5.04 -5.59
C LEU A 238 15.21 6.51 -5.68
N ARG A 239 14.28 7.43 -5.43
CA ARG A 239 14.57 8.85 -5.29
C ARG A 239 13.87 9.39 -4.07
N HIS A 240 14.60 10.11 -3.23
CA HIS A 240 13.98 10.95 -2.21
C HIS A 240 13.84 12.34 -2.77
N MET A 241 12.59 12.78 -2.88
CA MET A 241 12.22 14.05 -3.48
C MET A 241 11.58 14.95 -2.43
N GLU A 242 11.77 16.24 -2.60
CA GLU A 242 11.08 17.29 -1.87
C GLU A 242 10.23 18.08 -2.86
N VAL A 243 8.97 18.34 -2.52
CA VAL A 243 8.04 19.11 -3.34
C VAL A 243 7.39 20.21 -2.53
N ASN A 244 7.29 21.41 -3.10
CA ASN A 244 6.61 22.56 -2.49
C ASN A 244 6.07 23.52 -3.56
N TYR A 245 5.19 24.44 -3.15
CA TYR A 245 4.89 25.61 -3.97
C TYR A 245 6.06 26.61 -3.92
N LYS A 246 6.32 27.30 -5.03
CA LYS A 246 7.43 28.26 -5.15
C LYS A 246 7.40 29.38 -4.10
N ALA A 247 6.21 29.86 -3.77
CA ALA A 247 5.99 30.96 -2.82
C ALA A 247 5.62 30.47 -1.42
N SER A 248 5.63 29.17 -1.15
CA SER A 248 5.24 28.63 0.15
C SER A 248 6.39 28.74 1.15
N GLU A 249 6.07 29.27 2.34
CA GLU A 249 6.97 29.26 3.49
C GLU A 249 6.87 27.94 4.30
N GLU A 250 5.91 27.07 3.98
CA GLU A 250 5.79 25.76 4.61
C GLU A 250 6.96 24.86 4.22
N PRO A 251 7.41 23.94 5.11
CA PRO A 251 8.45 22.98 4.77
C PRO A 251 8.01 22.09 3.60
N PRO A 252 8.94 21.71 2.70
CA PRO A 252 8.62 20.87 1.56
C PRO A 252 8.11 19.49 1.99
N LEU A 253 7.18 18.94 1.22
CA LEU A 253 6.71 17.57 1.39
C LEU A 253 7.79 16.59 0.92
N SER A 254 8.20 15.70 1.82
CA SER A 254 9.12 14.60 1.54
C SER A 254 8.38 13.44 0.84
N VAL A 255 8.88 13.00 -0.30
CA VAL A 255 8.26 11.96 -1.14
C VAL A 255 9.31 10.90 -1.53
N LEU A 256 9.01 9.63 -1.27
CA LEU A 256 9.79 8.51 -1.79
C LEU A 256 9.25 8.06 -3.14
N HIS A 257 10.04 8.23 -4.19
CA HIS A 257 9.77 7.73 -5.53
C HIS A 257 10.47 6.40 -5.74
N ILE A 258 9.71 5.35 -6.07
CA ILE A 258 10.21 3.99 -6.30
C ILE A 258 9.86 3.59 -7.72
N GLN A 259 10.86 3.56 -8.60
CA GLN A 259 10.68 3.16 -9.99
C GLN A 259 11.17 1.72 -10.22
N TYR A 260 10.29 0.90 -10.77
CA TYR A 260 10.60 -0.42 -11.28
C TYR A 260 10.49 -0.47 -12.83
N PRO A 261 11.62 -0.31 -13.54
CA PRO A 261 11.65 -0.35 -15.00
C PRO A 261 11.61 -1.77 -15.58
N GLY A 262 11.71 -2.81 -14.73
CA GLY A 262 11.81 -4.21 -15.16
C GLY A 262 10.47 -4.90 -15.45
N TRP A 263 9.33 -4.24 -15.22
CA TRP A 263 8.01 -4.83 -15.47
C TRP A 263 7.58 -4.61 -16.93
N PRO A 264 7.50 -5.68 -17.77
CA PRO A 264 7.08 -5.55 -19.16
C PRO A 264 5.62 -5.12 -19.29
N ASP A 265 5.28 -4.40 -20.37
CA ASP A 265 3.89 -4.06 -20.64
C ASP A 265 3.08 -5.31 -21.04
N GLN A 266 1.83 -5.40 -20.57
CA GLN A 266 0.95 -6.56 -20.76
C GLN A 266 1.50 -7.92 -20.26
N GLY A 267 2.63 -7.93 -19.56
CA GLY A 267 3.22 -9.15 -19.00
C GLY A 267 3.43 -9.08 -17.50
N VAL A 268 4.31 -9.96 -17.02
CA VAL A 268 4.74 -10.05 -15.63
C VAL A 268 6.26 -10.11 -15.53
N PRO A 269 6.86 -9.71 -14.40
CA PRO A 269 8.27 -9.93 -14.14
C PRO A 269 8.64 -11.42 -14.17
N LYS A 270 9.93 -11.71 -14.38
CA LYS A 270 10.44 -13.10 -14.37
C LYS A 270 10.43 -13.75 -12.98
N ASN A 271 10.41 -12.94 -11.93
CA ASN A 271 10.37 -13.35 -10.53
C ASN A 271 9.68 -12.25 -9.70
N THR A 272 9.41 -12.53 -8.42
CA THR A 272 8.63 -11.65 -7.55
C THR A 272 9.48 -10.63 -6.77
N HIS A 273 10.81 -10.72 -6.84
CA HIS A 273 11.72 -10.04 -5.92
C HIS A 273 11.58 -8.52 -5.93
N SER A 274 11.59 -7.88 -7.11
CA SER A 274 11.49 -6.42 -7.19
C SER A 274 10.16 -5.92 -6.65
N VAL A 275 9.04 -6.59 -6.97
CA VAL A 275 7.70 -6.20 -6.50
C VAL A 275 7.58 -6.35 -4.98
N ARG A 276 8.14 -7.43 -4.42
CA ARG A 276 8.18 -7.64 -2.97
C ARG A 276 9.13 -6.67 -2.28
N GLU A 277 10.22 -6.25 -2.91
CA GLU A 277 11.09 -5.21 -2.34
C GLU A 277 10.35 -3.87 -2.23
N ILE A 278 9.53 -3.48 -3.22
CA ILE A 278 8.68 -2.27 -3.14
C ILE A 278 7.74 -2.39 -1.92
N LEU A 279 7.07 -3.54 -1.75
CA LEU A 279 6.22 -3.80 -0.58
C LEU A 279 7.01 -3.66 0.72
N LYS A 280 8.18 -4.31 0.83
CA LYS A 280 9.05 -4.25 2.02
C LYS A 280 9.46 -2.82 2.38
N ARG A 281 9.77 -2.00 1.38
CA ARG A 281 10.12 -0.58 1.57
C ARG A 281 8.95 0.29 2.03
N THR A 282 7.71 -0.18 1.87
CA THR A 282 6.50 0.56 2.25
C THR A 282 5.82 0.04 3.53
N TYR A 283 6.27 -1.08 4.11
CA TYR A 283 5.66 -1.62 5.34
C TYR A 283 5.62 -0.65 6.51
N ASN A 284 6.70 0.11 6.70
CA ASN A 284 6.84 1.03 7.82
C ASN A 284 6.35 2.45 7.51
N VAL A 285 5.79 2.68 6.32
CA VAL A 285 5.17 3.97 5.97
C VAL A 285 3.78 4.00 6.60
N PRO A 286 3.52 4.86 7.60
CA PRO A 286 2.24 4.89 8.27
C PRO A 286 1.12 5.26 7.27
N PRO A 287 0.01 4.50 7.22
CA PRO A 287 -1.13 4.84 6.36
C PRO A 287 -1.72 6.23 6.62
N THR A 288 -1.48 6.79 7.81
CA THR A 288 -1.92 8.13 8.23
C THR A 288 -1.14 9.27 7.56
N LEU A 289 0.02 9.01 6.93
CA LEU A 289 0.77 10.05 6.23
C LEU A 289 0.07 10.55 4.97
N GLY A 290 -0.64 9.65 4.28
CA GLY A 290 -1.30 9.92 3.01
C GLY A 290 -1.37 8.66 2.14
N PRO A 291 -2.10 8.72 1.01
CA PRO A 291 -2.22 7.58 0.11
C PRO A 291 -0.93 7.33 -0.68
N ILE A 292 -0.64 6.06 -0.95
CA ILE A 292 0.45 5.67 -1.84
C ILE A 292 -0.01 5.84 -3.29
N VAL A 293 0.69 6.67 -4.06
CA VAL A 293 0.40 6.80 -5.49
C VAL A 293 1.03 5.64 -6.24
N VAL A 294 0.26 4.94 -7.06
CA VAL A 294 0.74 3.83 -7.87
C VAL A 294 0.35 4.08 -9.32
N HIS A 295 1.32 4.09 -10.22
CA HIS A 295 1.05 4.22 -11.64
C HIS A 295 1.92 3.32 -12.51
N CYS A 296 1.40 3.02 -13.69
CA CYS A 296 2.14 2.39 -14.78
C CYS A 296 1.99 3.26 -16.03
N SER A 297 1.50 2.71 -17.15
CA SER A 297 1.06 3.51 -18.30
C SER A 297 -0.41 3.93 -18.17
N ALA A 298 -1.34 2.97 -18.19
CA ALA A 298 -2.78 3.25 -18.07
C ALA A 298 -3.27 3.35 -16.60
N GLY A 299 -2.47 2.86 -15.65
CA GLY A 299 -2.82 2.87 -14.23
C GLY A 299 -3.81 1.80 -13.79
N ILE A 300 -3.85 0.63 -14.45
CA ILE A 300 -4.82 -0.44 -14.14
C ILE A 300 -4.24 -1.86 -14.10
N GLY A 301 -3.42 -2.27 -15.08
CA GLY A 301 -2.84 -3.62 -15.12
C GLY A 301 -1.81 -3.85 -14.00
N ARG A 302 -0.57 -3.42 -14.24
CA ARG A 302 0.55 -3.47 -13.28
C ARG A 302 0.21 -2.77 -11.95
N THR A 303 -0.43 -1.60 -12.03
CA THR A 303 -0.94 -0.86 -10.87
C THR A 303 -1.89 -1.70 -10.04
N GLY A 304 -2.90 -2.32 -10.66
CA GLY A 304 -3.85 -3.17 -9.94
C GLY A 304 -3.19 -4.39 -9.34
N THR A 305 -2.26 -5.02 -10.06
CA THR A 305 -1.48 -6.16 -9.54
C THR A 305 -0.71 -5.78 -8.27
N TYR A 306 0.03 -4.67 -8.28
CA TYR A 306 0.75 -4.21 -7.10
C TYR A 306 -0.19 -3.87 -5.94
N CYS A 307 -1.26 -3.10 -6.21
CA CYS A 307 -2.25 -2.77 -5.18
C CYS A 307 -2.86 -4.03 -4.56
N THR A 308 -3.17 -5.06 -5.35
CA THR A 308 -3.72 -6.33 -4.84
C THR A 308 -2.73 -7.05 -3.95
N ILE A 309 -1.48 -7.20 -4.37
CA ILE A 309 -0.44 -7.85 -3.55
C ILE A 309 -0.25 -7.10 -2.23
N HIS A 310 -0.06 -5.78 -2.30
CA HIS A 310 0.21 -4.93 -1.13
C HIS A 310 -0.96 -4.96 -0.13
N ASN A 311 -2.17 -4.72 -0.62
CA ASN A 311 -3.38 -4.71 0.21
C ASN A 311 -3.64 -6.08 0.85
N THR A 312 -3.48 -7.18 0.10
CA THR A 312 -3.70 -8.53 0.63
C THR A 312 -2.74 -8.84 1.78
N ILE A 313 -1.44 -8.55 1.62
CA ILE A 313 -0.47 -8.80 2.68
C ILE A 313 -0.78 -7.96 3.93
N GLN A 314 -1.08 -6.66 3.78
CA GLN A 314 -1.45 -5.83 4.93
C GLN A 314 -2.71 -6.33 5.64
N ARG A 315 -3.73 -6.76 4.89
CA ARG A 315 -4.97 -7.30 5.47
C ARG A 315 -4.75 -8.60 6.23
N VAL A 316 -3.92 -9.51 5.69
CA VAL A 316 -3.48 -10.72 6.42
C VAL A 316 -2.75 -10.35 7.71
N LEU A 317 -1.83 -9.36 7.66
CA LEU A 317 -1.09 -8.90 8.84
C LEU A 317 -1.97 -8.26 9.92
N VAL A 318 -3.13 -7.69 9.58
CA VAL A 318 -4.10 -7.18 10.57
C VAL A 318 -5.21 -8.18 10.91
N GLY A 319 -5.16 -9.40 10.38
CA GLY A 319 -6.10 -10.48 10.68
C GLY A 319 -7.40 -10.47 9.86
N ASP A 320 -7.50 -9.64 8.81
CA ASP A 320 -8.61 -9.74 7.86
C ASP A 320 -8.37 -10.89 6.88
N MET A 321 -8.85 -12.08 7.27
CA MET A 321 -8.72 -13.30 6.46
C MET A 321 -9.63 -13.31 5.23
N SER A 322 -10.53 -12.33 5.03
CA SER A 322 -11.22 -12.20 3.74
C SER A 322 -10.26 -11.81 2.60
N ALA A 323 -9.01 -11.42 2.93
CA ALA A 323 -7.95 -11.12 1.98
C ALA A 323 -7.46 -12.34 1.16
N VAL A 324 -7.75 -13.57 1.61
CA VAL A 324 -7.44 -14.79 0.84
C VAL A 324 -8.32 -14.96 -0.40
N ASP A 325 -9.45 -14.23 -0.45
CA ASP A 325 -10.36 -14.19 -1.60
C ASP A 325 -9.94 -13.05 -2.55
N LEU A 326 -9.01 -13.35 -3.46
CA LEU A 326 -8.54 -12.37 -4.45
C LEU A 326 -9.61 -11.99 -5.46
N VAL A 327 -10.62 -12.84 -5.70
CA VAL A 327 -11.76 -12.48 -6.56
C VAL A 327 -12.53 -11.33 -5.94
N LYS A 328 -12.86 -11.39 -4.65
CA LYS A 328 -13.53 -10.28 -3.95
C LYS A 328 -12.66 -9.01 -3.94
N THR A 329 -11.37 -9.15 -3.65
CA THR A 329 -10.45 -8.02 -3.60
C THR A 329 -10.32 -7.32 -4.96
N VAL A 330 -10.11 -8.06 -6.05
CA VAL A 330 -10.02 -7.50 -7.40
C VAL A 330 -11.38 -6.99 -7.89
N THR A 331 -12.49 -7.63 -7.53
CA THR A 331 -13.84 -7.12 -7.83
C THR A 331 -14.07 -5.76 -7.19
N LEU A 332 -13.69 -5.59 -5.92
CA LEU A 332 -13.75 -4.32 -5.22
C LEU A 332 -12.86 -3.25 -5.89
N PHE A 333 -11.63 -3.60 -6.26
CA PHE A 333 -10.78 -2.65 -6.98
C PHE A 333 -11.33 -2.27 -8.35
N ARG A 334 -11.98 -3.19 -9.05
CA ARG A 334 -12.65 -2.93 -10.34
C ARG A 334 -13.91 -2.06 -10.21
N SER A 335 -14.59 -2.07 -9.06
CA SER A 335 -15.70 -1.16 -8.78
C SER A 335 -15.23 0.26 -8.42
N GLN A 336 -13.94 0.43 -8.10
CA GLN A 336 -13.29 1.71 -7.83
C GLN A 336 -12.56 2.28 -9.06
N ARG A 337 -11.81 1.44 -9.78
CA ARG A 337 -11.17 1.80 -11.05
C ARG A 337 -11.29 0.66 -12.04
N MET A 338 -11.86 0.93 -13.20
CA MET A 338 -12.12 -0.11 -14.20
C MET A 338 -10.86 -0.88 -14.60
N GLY A 339 -10.99 -2.20 -14.81
CA GLY A 339 -9.94 -3.01 -15.42
C GLY A 339 -8.69 -3.25 -14.56
N MET A 340 -8.74 -2.99 -13.24
CA MET A 340 -7.66 -3.34 -12.31
C MET A 340 -7.30 -4.83 -12.43
N VAL A 341 -6.00 -5.12 -12.58
CA VAL A 341 -5.45 -6.43 -12.98
C VAL A 341 -5.97 -6.86 -14.36
N GLN A 342 -5.18 -6.63 -15.42
CA GLN A 342 -5.65 -6.71 -16.80
C GLN A 342 -5.56 -8.10 -17.42
N THR A 343 -4.53 -8.88 -17.10
CA THR A 343 -4.26 -10.19 -17.74
C THR A 343 -4.31 -11.35 -16.75
N ALA A 344 -4.48 -12.57 -17.28
CA ALA A 344 -4.48 -13.78 -16.47
C ALA A 344 -3.08 -14.03 -15.85
N GLU A 345 -1.99 -13.70 -16.57
CA GLU A 345 -0.65 -13.80 -16.00
C GLU A 345 -0.48 -12.84 -14.82
N GLN A 346 -0.98 -11.61 -14.92
CA GLN A 346 -0.96 -10.64 -13.83
C GLN A 346 -1.73 -11.14 -12.59
N TYR A 347 -2.89 -11.77 -12.80
CA TYR A 347 -3.68 -12.34 -11.69
C TYR A 347 -2.97 -13.52 -11.03
N ARG A 348 -2.38 -14.43 -11.82
CA ARG A 348 -1.54 -15.52 -11.30
C ARG A 348 -0.32 -14.98 -10.55
N PHE A 349 0.32 -13.94 -11.07
CA PHE A 349 1.46 -13.30 -10.43
C PHE A 349 1.12 -12.70 -9.06
N CYS A 350 -0.13 -12.24 -8.84
CA CYS A 350 -0.57 -11.88 -7.49
C CYS A 350 -0.41 -13.06 -6.51
N TYR A 351 -0.90 -14.25 -6.88
CA TYR A 351 -0.77 -15.45 -6.04
C TYR A 351 0.71 -15.79 -5.76
N GLU A 352 1.54 -15.79 -6.79
CA GLU A 352 2.98 -16.09 -6.67
C GLU A 352 3.68 -15.12 -5.72
N ALA A 353 3.50 -13.81 -5.93
CA ALA A 353 4.13 -12.79 -5.09
C ALA A 353 3.62 -12.79 -3.64
N ILE A 354 2.34 -13.08 -3.43
CA ILE A 354 1.77 -13.20 -2.07
C ILE A 354 2.35 -14.42 -1.35
N VAL A 355 2.43 -15.58 -2.01
CA VAL A 355 3.03 -16.79 -1.42
C VAL A 355 4.49 -16.54 -1.06
N ASP A 356 5.29 -16.03 -2.00
CA ASP A 356 6.71 -15.77 -1.76
C ASP A 356 6.93 -14.77 -0.61
N GLU A 357 6.05 -13.77 -0.45
CA GLU A 357 6.17 -12.82 0.66
C GLU A 357 5.76 -13.42 2.00
N LEU A 358 4.69 -14.21 2.05
CA LEU A 358 4.26 -14.88 3.27
C LEU A 358 5.31 -15.91 3.73
N GLU A 359 5.94 -16.62 2.81
CA GLU A 359 7.08 -17.52 3.11
C GLU A 359 8.26 -16.76 3.72
N ASP A 360 8.62 -15.61 3.14
CA ASP A 360 9.70 -14.76 3.68
C ASP A 360 9.37 -14.26 5.09
N LEU A 361 8.15 -13.77 5.31
CA LEU A 361 7.65 -13.27 6.60
C LEU A 361 7.69 -14.35 7.70
N ILE A 362 7.23 -15.56 7.40
CA ILE A 362 7.23 -16.69 8.34
C ILE A 362 8.65 -17.19 8.60
N SER A 363 9.47 -17.30 7.55
CA SER A 363 10.85 -17.78 7.65
C SER A 363 11.69 -16.84 8.50
N GLU A 364 11.54 -15.53 8.31
CA GLU A 364 12.27 -14.54 9.10
C GLU A 364 11.82 -14.53 10.56
N SER A 365 10.52 -14.58 10.82
CA SER A 365 10.00 -14.69 12.20
C SER A 365 10.54 -15.94 12.91
N THR A 366 10.61 -17.07 12.21
CA THR A 366 11.19 -18.31 12.75
C THR A 366 12.69 -18.16 13.06
N ARG A 367 13.47 -17.57 12.15
CA ARG A 367 14.89 -17.28 12.37
C ARG A 367 15.12 -16.38 13.58
N GLN A 368 14.29 -15.36 13.75
CA GLN A 368 14.37 -14.44 14.88
C GLN A 368 14.07 -15.14 16.22
N MET A 369 13.03 -15.99 16.28
CA MET A 369 12.73 -16.79 17.48
C MET A 369 13.90 -17.71 17.84
N VAL A 370 14.49 -18.41 16.87
CA VAL A 370 15.67 -19.27 17.11
C VAL A 370 16.85 -18.46 17.65
N ARG A 371 17.17 -17.30 17.05
CA ARG A 371 18.25 -16.41 17.53
C ARG A 371 18.03 -15.92 18.96
N GLN A 372 16.79 -15.61 19.34
CA GLN A 372 16.46 -15.20 20.71
C GLN A 372 16.65 -16.33 21.72
N ILE A 373 16.26 -17.55 21.37
CA ILE A 373 16.43 -18.74 22.23
C ILE A 373 17.91 -19.13 22.35
N SER A 374 18.68 -19.00 21.27
CA SER A 374 20.13 -19.29 21.26
C SER A 374 21.00 -18.22 21.92
N ASN A 375 20.43 -17.10 22.37
CA ASN A 375 21.19 -16.03 23.02
C ASN A 375 21.55 -16.43 24.48
N PRO A 376 22.86 -16.54 24.83
CA PRO A 376 23.30 -17.02 26.14
C PRO A 376 22.82 -16.17 27.33
N HIS A 377 22.36 -14.93 27.11
CA HIS A 377 21.76 -14.09 28.15
C HIS A 377 20.41 -14.60 28.69
N PHE A 378 19.59 -15.29 27.88
CA PHE A 378 18.33 -15.89 28.34
C PHE A 378 18.53 -17.25 29.02
N SER A 379 19.55 -18.01 28.62
CA SER A 379 19.93 -19.24 29.32
C SER A 379 20.39 -18.99 30.77
N ALA A 380 20.87 -17.79 31.10
CA ALA A 380 21.29 -17.43 32.45
C ALA A 380 20.11 -17.09 33.39
N MET A 381 18.97 -16.64 32.86
CA MET A 381 17.76 -16.40 33.65
C MET A 381 16.99 -17.70 33.95
N ALA A 382 16.95 -18.66 33.01
CA ALA A 382 16.31 -19.96 33.24
C ALA A 382 17.06 -20.86 34.26
N LYS A 383 18.33 -20.56 34.58
CA LYS A 383 19.14 -21.26 35.60
C LYS A 383 19.10 -20.63 37.00
N LYS A 384 18.36 -19.54 37.21
CA LYS A 384 18.14 -18.95 38.54
C LYS A 384 16.71 -19.21 39.03
N ILE A 385 16.36 -20.49 39.21
CA ILE A 385 15.34 -20.87 40.18
C ILE A 385 16.09 -21.26 41.46
N PRO A 386 16.01 -20.50 42.56
CA PRO A 386 16.56 -20.94 43.83
C PRO A 386 15.78 -22.18 44.29
N GLY A 387 16.50 -23.25 44.62
CA GLY A 387 15.91 -24.46 45.17
C GLY A 387 15.04 -24.14 46.38
N GLY A 388 13.76 -24.50 46.30
CA GLY A 388 12.85 -24.47 47.44
C GLY A 388 13.32 -25.40 48.56
N PRO A 389 13.01 -25.10 49.82
CA PRO A 389 13.52 -25.84 50.97
C PRO A 389 12.98 -27.27 50.98
N ARG A 390 13.88 -28.25 51.17
CA ARG A 390 13.55 -29.65 51.43
C ARG A 390 12.71 -29.71 52.70
N LYS A 391 11.43 -30.08 52.57
CA LYS A 391 10.61 -30.51 53.72
C LYS A 391 11.08 -31.91 54.13
N SER A 392 11.59 -32.02 55.35
CA SER A 392 11.84 -33.28 56.05
C SER A 392 10.50 -33.96 56.38
N CYS A 393 10.36 -35.23 56.01
CA CYS A 393 9.30 -36.11 56.51
C CYS A 393 9.62 -36.54 57.95
N PRO A 394 8.63 -36.60 58.86
CA PRO A 394 8.79 -37.17 60.19
C PRO A 394 8.69 -38.72 60.15
N PRO A 395 9.24 -39.43 61.15
CA PRO A 395 9.30 -40.89 61.15
C PRO A 395 7.97 -41.51 61.60
N SER A 396 7.53 -42.51 60.84
CA SER A 396 6.39 -43.37 61.15
C SER A 396 6.70 -44.33 62.30
N TRP A 397 5.83 -44.30 63.32
CA TRP A 397 5.73 -45.34 64.35
C TRP A 397 4.74 -46.42 63.91
N GLY A 398 5.06 -47.68 64.21
CA GLY A 398 4.11 -48.81 64.25
C GLY A 398 4.03 -49.62 62.97
N ASP A 399 4.61 -50.83 62.97
CA ASP A 399 3.77 -52.02 63.13
C ASP A 399 4.62 -53.27 63.44
N GLU A 400 4.18 -53.96 64.49
CA GLU A 400 4.79 -55.13 65.09
C GLU A 400 4.69 -56.37 64.20
N HIS A 401 5.77 -57.16 64.26
CA HIS A 401 5.81 -58.53 63.79
C HIS A 401 4.81 -59.41 64.53
N GLY A 402 3.95 -60.08 63.79
CA GLY A 402 3.21 -61.25 64.23
C GLY A 402 3.03 -62.24 63.09
N LYS A 403 3.86 -63.29 63.06
CA LYS A 403 3.45 -64.67 62.77
C LYS A 403 4.65 -65.62 62.75
N ASP A 404 4.72 -66.39 63.83
CA ASP A 404 5.35 -67.70 63.89
C ASP A 404 4.47 -68.75 63.19
N ARG A 405 5.13 -69.57 62.36
CA ARG A 405 5.13 -71.05 62.29
C ARG A 405 3.85 -71.92 62.19
N PHE A 406 3.99 -72.89 61.28
CA PHE A 406 3.54 -74.31 61.26
C PHE A 406 2.05 -74.66 61.18
N GLY A 407 1.72 -75.55 60.24
CA GLY A 407 0.47 -76.33 60.19
C GLY A 407 -0.19 -76.31 58.83
#